data_AF-A0AAD1H1Q5-F1
#
_entry.id   AF-A0AAD1H1Q5-F1
#
_cell.length_a   1.000
_cell.length_b   1.000
_cell.length_c   1.000
_cell.angle_alpha   90.00
_cell.angle_beta   90.00
_cell.angle_gamma   90.00
#
_symmetry.space_group_name_H-M   'P 1'
#
loop_
_entity.id
_entity.type
_entity.pdbx_description
1 polymer ?
#
loop_
_entity_poly.entity_id
_entity_poly.type
_entity_poly.pdbx_seq_one_letter_code
_entity_poly.pdbx_strand_id
1 'polypeptide(L)'
;MFRGLAIFVTIPSMPADTGRGLRVLAVGLHQLGAQCETLHAELSAVAVPSFIAASSWQSNAGAVNIAAAGARSDLTAIAHRVATRGANYSKAGTAYAVTDEESSGRFRGLVS
;
A
#
# COMPACT_ATOMS: atom_id res chain seq x y z
N MET A 1 -6.07 57.07 -30.17
CA MET A 1 -4.92 56.23 -30.54
C MET A 1 -4.12 55.92 -29.27
N PHE A 2 -4.50 54.88 -28.52
CA PHE A 2 -3.71 54.33 -27.42
C PHE A 2 -3.83 52.80 -27.52
N ARG A 3 -2.74 52.15 -27.90
CA ARG A 3 -2.64 50.69 -28.02
C ARG A 3 -2.48 50.12 -26.62
N GLY A 4 -3.50 49.39 -26.15
CA GLY A 4 -3.41 48.57 -24.95
C GLY A 4 -2.43 47.41 -25.19
N LEU A 5 -1.34 47.42 -24.45
CA LEU A 5 -0.36 46.35 -24.37
C LEU A 5 -1.03 45.15 -23.68
N ALA A 6 -1.47 44.15 -24.45
CA ALA A 6 -1.91 42.88 -23.91
C ALA A 6 -0.69 42.14 -23.34
N ILE A 7 -0.53 42.18 -22.02
CA ILE A 7 0.43 41.35 -21.30
C ILE A 7 -0.03 39.91 -21.48
N PHE A 8 0.62 39.17 -22.37
CA PHE A 8 0.54 37.72 -22.39
C PHE A 8 1.12 37.23 -21.06
N VAL A 9 0.24 36.89 -20.13
CA VAL A 9 0.62 36.10 -18.96
C VAL A 9 0.99 34.72 -19.49
N THR A 10 2.28 34.46 -19.62
CA THR A 10 2.80 33.10 -19.76
C THR A 10 2.36 32.34 -18.52
N ILE A 11 1.34 31.49 -18.65
CA ILE A 11 1.02 30.49 -17.63
C ILE A 11 2.30 29.65 -17.47
N PRO A 12 2.94 29.62 -16.29
CA PRO A 12 4.10 28.77 -16.09
C PRO A 12 3.67 27.34 -16.42
N SER A 13 4.32 26.76 -17.43
CA SER A 13 4.11 25.38 -17.84
C SER A 13 4.19 24.49 -16.61
N MET A 14 3.11 23.76 -16.31
CA MET A 14 3.13 22.68 -15.33
C MET A 14 4.31 21.77 -15.70
N PRO A 15 5.28 21.52 -14.81
CA PRO A 15 6.41 20.67 -15.15
C PRO A 15 5.86 19.29 -15.52
N ALA A 16 6.18 18.82 -16.73
CA ALA A 16 5.69 17.54 -17.26
C ALA A 16 6.01 16.33 -16.34
N ASP A 17 6.90 16.53 -15.37
CA ASP A 17 7.28 15.55 -14.35
C ASP A 17 6.22 15.34 -13.25
N THR A 18 5.28 16.26 -13.02
CA THR A 18 4.32 16.09 -11.90
C THR A 18 3.35 14.93 -12.15
N GLY A 19 2.83 14.78 -13.37
CA GLY A 19 1.96 13.66 -13.74
C GLY A 19 2.71 12.32 -13.82
N ARG A 20 3.97 12.35 -14.30
CA ARG A 20 4.85 11.16 -14.27
C ARG A 20 5.13 10.71 -12.83
N GLY A 21 5.40 11.64 -11.93
CA GLY A 21 5.60 11.36 -10.50
C GLY A 21 4.39 10.73 -9.83
N LEU A 22 3.18 11.22 -10.15
CA LEU A 22 1.94 10.70 -9.57
C LEU A 22 1.61 9.28 -10.06
N ARG A 23 1.87 8.98 -11.34
CA ARG A 23 1.76 7.62 -11.91
C ARG A 23 2.76 6.65 -11.28
N VAL A 24 4.03 7.06 -11.17
CA VAL A 24 5.07 6.23 -10.54
C VAL A 24 4.72 5.94 -9.08
N LEU A 25 4.22 6.93 -8.35
CA LEU A 25 3.73 6.76 -6.98
C LEU A 25 2.55 5.78 -6.92
N ALA A 26 1.56 5.93 -7.80
CA ALA A 26 0.40 5.04 -7.85
C ALA A 26 0.81 3.57 -8.11
N VAL A 27 1.69 3.35 -9.08
CA VAL A 27 2.26 2.03 -9.39
C VAL A 27 3.04 1.47 -8.19
N GLY A 28 3.88 2.29 -7.56
CA GLY A 28 4.65 1.90 -6.38
C GLY A 28 3.76 1.51 -5.20
N LEU A 29 2.66 2.22 -4.98
CA LEU A 29 1.69 1.91 -3.93
C LEU A 29 0.94 0.59 -4.20
N HIS A 30 0.60 0.31 -5.46
CA HIS A 30 0.03 -0.99 -5.82
C HIS A 30 1.03 -2.13 -5.64
N GLN A 31 2.30 -1.94 -6.01
CA GLN A 31 3.36 -2.91 -5.78
C GLN A 31 3.58 -3.17 -4.28
N LEU A 32 3.62 -2.12 -3.47
CA LEU A 32 3.75 -2.23 -2.01
C LEU A 32 2.53 -2.94 -1.41
N GLY A 33 1.33 -2.67 -1.92
CA GLY A 33 0.11 -3.39 -1.58
C GLY A 33 0.23 -4.89 -1.85
N ALA A 34 0.68 -5.27 -3.05
CA ALA A 34 0.90 -6.66 -3.43
C ALA A 34 1.96 -7.36 -2.56
N GLN A 35 3.05 -6.67 -2.23
CA GLN A 35 4.06 -7.20 -1.30
C GLN A 35 3.49 -7.46 0.10
N CYS A 36 2.60 -6.58 0.58
CA CYS A 36 1.91 -6.79 1.84
C CYS A 36 0.99 -8.01 1.80
N GLU A 37 0.31 -8.28 0.69
CA GLU A 37 -0.50 -9.51 0.52
C GLU A 37 0.37 -10.77 0.55
N THR A 38 1.53 -10.75 -0.11
CA THR A 38 2.49 -11.88 -0.04
C THR A 38 2.95 -12.12 1.39
N LEU A 39 3.37 -11.06 2.10
CA LEU A 39 3.79 -11.17 3.51
C LEU A 39 2.65 -11.63 4.42
N HIS A 40 1.42 -11.18 4.18
CA HIS A 40 0.25 -11.66 4.89
C HIS A 40 0.06 -13.17 4.71
N ALA A 41 0.18 -13.68 3.48
CA ALA A 41 0.06 -15.10 3.18
C ALA A 41 1.17 -15.93 3.88
N GLU A 42 2.42 -15.47 3.82
CA GLU A 42 3.56 -16.11 4.48
C GLU A 42 3.39 -16.17 6.00
N LEU A 43 3.02 -15.05 6.64
CA LEU A 43 2.79 -14.99 8.08
C LEU A 43 1.61 -15.86 8.51
N SER A 44 0.54 -15.88 7.72
CA SER A 44 -0.65 -16.71 7.98
C SER A 44 -0.35 -18.20 7.86
N ALA A 45 0.53 -18.59 6.92
CA ALA A 45 0.98 -19.98 6.79
C ALA A 45 1.80 -20.45 8.01
N VAL A 46 2.62 -19.58 8.59
CA VAL A 46 3.40 -19.91 9.81
C VAL A 46 2.53 -19.92 11.07
N ALA A 47 1.44 -19.13 11.09
CA ALA A 47 0.53 -19.07 12.22
C ALA A 47 -0.35 -20.33 12.38
N VAL A 48 -0.27 -21.30 11.45
CA VAL A 48 -1.04 -22.56 11.51
C VAL A 48 -0.78 -23.28 12.84
N PRO A 49 -1.84 -23.67 13.58
CA PRO A 49 -1.69 -24.38 14.83
C PRO A 49 -0.90 -25.68 14.68
N SER A 50 0.08 -25.87 15.55
CA SER A 50 0.77 -27.15 15.72
C SER A 50 1.04 -27.43 17.19
N PHE A 51 1.11 -28.71 17.54
CA PHE A 51 1.19 -29.15 18.92
C PHE A 51 2.30 -30.17 19.09
N ILE A 52 3.07 -30.04 20.16
CA ILE A 52 4.07 -31.02 20.56
C ILE A 52 3.39 -31.98 21.53
N ALA A 53 3.26 -33.24 21.12
CA ALA A 53 2.81 -34.30 22.02
C ALA A 53 3.81 -34.46 23.18
N ALA A 54 3.33 -34.29 24.40
CA ALA A 54 4.14 -34.44 25.60
C ALA A 54 4.32 -35.93 25.93
N SER A 55 5.57 -36.33 26.17
CA SER A 55 5.89 -37.61 26.83
C SER A 55 6.11 -37.39 28.33
N SER A 56 6.10 -38.48 29.09
CA SER A 56 6.24 -38.45 30.56
C SER A 56 7.55 -37.85 31.06
N TRP A 57 8.61 -37.80 30.23
CA TRP A 57 9.89 -37.17 30.60
C TRP A 57 9.95 -35.67 30.25
N GLN A 58 9.02 -35.14 29.46
CA GLN A 58 8.98 -33.73 29.05
C GLN A 58 8.08 -32.92 29.96
N SER A 59 8.63 -32.48 31.10
CA SER A 59 7.88 -31.70 32.10
C SER A 59 7.42 -30.31 31.60
N ASN A 60 8.07 -29.73 30.59
CA ASN A 60 7.80 -28.37 30.10
C ASN A 60 6.94 -28.31 28.83
N ALA A 61 6.53 -29.45 28.25
CA ALA A 61 5.84 -29.48 26.96
C ALA A 61 4.54 -28.65 26.96
N GLY A 62 3.78 -28.66 28.07
CA GLY A 62 2.59 -27.83 28.23
C GLY A 62 2.89 -26.33 28.15
N ALA A 63 3.93 -25.87 28.87
CA ALA A 63 4.33 -24.46 28.85
C ALA A 63 4.81 -24.01 27.46
N VAL A 64 5.56 -24.86 26.76
CA VAL A 64 6.00 -24.61 25.37
C VAL A 64 4.80 -24.51 24.43
N ASN A 65 3.82 -25.41 24.56
CA ASN A 65 2.61 -25.38 23.73
C ASN A 65 1.77 -24.12 23.96
N ILE A 66 1.66 -23.64 25.20
CA ILE A 66 0.99 -22.37 25.53
C ILE A 66 1.75 -21.18 24.92
N ALA A 67 3.06 -21.12 25.09
CA ALA A 67 3.89 -20.07 24.52
C ALA A 67 3.81 -20.05 22.98
N ALA A 68 3.83 -21.23 22.35
CA ALA A 68 3.66 -21.37 20.90
C ALA A 68 2.27 -20.93 20.43
N ALA A 69 1.21 -21.22 21.18
CA ALA A 69 -0.13 -20.73 20.88
C ALA A 69 -0.20 -19.19 20.96
N GLY A 70 0.41 -18.59 21.99
CA GLY A 70 0.52 -17.14 22.11
C GLY A 70 1.26 -16.50 20.93
N ALA A 71 2.44 -17.03 20.59
CA ALA A 71 3.23 -16.53 19.46
C ALA A 71 2.47 -16.62 18.13
N ARG A 72 1.68 -17.68 17.90
CA ARG A 72 0.83 -17.79 16.69
C ARG A 72 -0.27 -16.75 16.66
N SER A 73 -0.93 -16.50 17.79
CA SER A 73 -1.93 -15.43 17.91
C SER A 73 -1.33 -14.06 17.55
N ASP A 74 -0.12 -13.78 18.04
CA ASP A 74 0.59 -12.54 17.72
C ASP A 74 0.95 -12.46 16.23
N LEU A 75 1.42 -13.56 15.63
CA LEU A 75 1.69 -13.63 14.19
C LEU A 75 0.43 -13.39 13.35
N THR A 76 -0.71 -13.97 13.72
CA THR A 76 -2.00 -13.70 13.05
C THR A 76 -2.38 -12.23 13.15
N ALA A 77 -2.21 -11.61 14.32
CA ALA A 77 -2.49 -10.19 14.51
C ALA A 77 -1.58 -9.30 13.64
N ILE A 78 -0.29 -9.64 13.53
CA ILE A 78 0.66 -8.95 12.64
C ILE A 78 0.25 -9.13 11.18
N ALA A 79 -0.07 -10.36 10.77
CA ALA A 79 -0.50 -10.66 9.40
C ALA A 79 -1.73 -9.81 9.01
N HIS A 80 -2.71 -9.67 9.90
CA HIS A 80 -3.90 -8.84 9.65
C HIS A 80 -3.54 -7.35 9.52
N ARG A 81 -2.64 -6.83 10.36
CA ARG A 81 -2.17 -5.43 10.26
C ARG A 81 -1.45 -5.17 8.95
N VAL A 82 -0.65 -6.13 8.48
CA VAL A 82 0.06 -6.04 7.19
C VAL A 82 -0.95 -6.03 6.04
N ALA A 83 -1.93 -6.95 6.02
CA ALA A 83 -3.00 -6.94 5.02
C ALA A 83 -3.78 -5.62 4.99
N THR A 84 -4.14 -5.10 6.17
CA THR A 84 -4.85 -3.81 6.28
C THR A 84 -4.02 -2.66 5.67
N ARG A 85 -2.70 -2.64 5.91
CA ARG A 85 -1.81 -1.65 5.29
C ARG A 85 -1.72 -1.84 3.77
N GLY A 86 -1.61 -3.08 3.30
CA GLY A 86 -1.61 -3.42 1.88
C GLY A 86 -2.84 -2.89 1.15
N ALA A 87 -4.03 -3.13 1.73
CA ALA A 87 -5.30 -2.61 1.22
C ALA A 87 -5.32 -1.07 1.18
N ASN A 88 -4.79 -0.40 2.20
CA ASN A 88 -4.70 1.06 2.24
C ASN A 88 -3.76 1.62 1.16
N TYR A 89 -2.60 0.98 0.93
CA TYR A 89 -1.70 1.37 -0.15
C TYR A 89 -2.36 1.19 -1.52
N SER A 90 -3.01 0.06 -1.76
CA SER A 90 -3.72 -0.18 -3.02
C SER A 90 -4.81 0.88 -3.25
N LYS A 91 -5.61 1.19 -2.22
CA LYS A 91 -6.63 2.25 -2.28
C LYS A 91 -6.04 3.62 -2.58
N ALA A 92 -4.92 3.98 -1.96
CA ALA A 92 -4.22 5.22 -2.22
C ALA A 92 -3.66 5.27 -3.65
N GLY A 93 -3.10 4.17 -4.14
CA GLY A 93 -2.64 4.03 -5.53
C GLY A 93 -3.76 4.32 -6.54
N THR A 94 -4.94 3.72 -6.34
CA THR A 94 -6.13 3.99 -7.16
C THR A 94 -6.55 5.46 -7.10
N ALA A 95 -6.57 6.06 -5.92
CA ALA A 95 -6.96 7.47 -5.76
C ALA A 95 -6.02 8.41 -6.51
N TYR A 96 -4.70 8.17 -6.47
CA TYR A 96 -3.74 8.94 -7.23
C TYR A 96 -3.89 8.73 -8.74
N ALA A 97 -4.08 7.49 -9.19
CA ALA A 97 -4.30 7.21 -10.61
C ALA A 97 -5.54 7.95 -11.16
N VAL A 98 -6.64 7.96 -10.41
CA VAL A 98 -7.86 8.72 -10.77
C VAL A 98 -7.58 10.22 -10.81
N THR A 99 -6.89 10.75 -9.81
CA THR A 99 -6.54 12.18 -9.73
C THR A 99 -5.69 12.62 -10.93
N ASP A 100 -4.74 11.79 -11.38
CA ASP A 100 -3.91 12.07 -12.55
C ASP A 100 -4.73 12.10 -13.84
N GLU A 101 -5.65 11.16 -14.03
CA GLU A 101 -6.50 11.11 -15.22
C GLU A 101 -7.48 12.30 -15.26
N GLU A 102 -8.12 12.64 -14.14
CA GLU A 102 -8.99 13.81 -14.04
C GLU A 102 -8.25 15.12 -14.34
N SER A 103 -7.03 15.27 -13.79
CA SER A 103 -6.18 16.44 -14.01
C SER A 103 -5.75 16.54 -15.48
N SER A 104 -5.36 15.41 -16.07
CA SER A 104 -5.01 15.30 -17.49
C SER A 104 -6.19 15.65 -18.41
N GLY A 105 -7.39 15.17 -18.08
CA GLY A 105 -8.62 15.46 -18.81
C GLY A 105 -8.98 16.95 -18.78
N ARG A 106 -8.91 17.58 -17.60
CA ARG A 106 -9.13 19.04 -17.45
C ARG A 106 -8.13 19.85 -18.27
N PHE A 107 -6.85 19.47 -18.25
CA PHE A 107 -5.83 20.17 -19.02
C PHE A 107 -6.08 20.07 -20.53
N ARG A 108 -6.42 18.88 -21.06
CA ARG A 108 -6.75 18.71 -22.48
C ARG A 108 -7.93 19.60 -22.90
N GLY A 109 -8.95 19.74 -22.06
CA GLY A 109 -10.10 20.60 -22.32
C GLY A 109 -9.82 22.11 -22.25
N LEU A 110 -8.72 22.55 -21.63
CA LEU A 110 -8.29 23.95 -21.62
C LEU A 110 -7.42 24.33 -22.83
N VAL A 111 -6.77 23.34 -23.45
CA VAL A 111 -5.86 23.53 -24.59
C VAL A 111 -6.54 23.28 -25.94
N SER A 112 -7.75 22.71 -25.94
CA SER A 112 -8.65 22.56 -27.10
C SER A 112 -9.47 23.81 -27.36
#